data_AF-A0A9D4JLJ4-F1
#
_entry.id   AF-A0A9D4JLJ4-F1
#
_cell.length_a   1.000
_cell.length_b   1.000
_cell.length_c   1.000
_cell.angle_alpha   90.00
_cell.angle_beta   90.00
_cell.angle_gamma   90.00
#
_symmetry.space_group_name_H-M   'P 1'
#
loop_
_entity.id
_entity.type
_entity.pdbx_description
1 polymer ?
#
loop_
_entity_poly.entity_id
_entity_poly.type
_entity_poly.pdbx_seq_one_letter_code
_entity_poly.pdbx_strand_id
1 'polypeptide(L)'
;MDGYLHSLDAFFSHNEDRDNKTFGDVTAQWTTQGGEKSLLKQYNIIWYSHDDRVVQTKYVSPDYSKSTIPVTRLKSIYDIVVEPAYFTDTLPQQPQNIQVMIPGPPDPPEIFLRSSTPDEFVIEWGEPRLYGGCEGEGVPGVPQ
;
A
#
# COMPACT_ATOMS: atom_id res chain seq x y z
N MET A 1 -6.98 -19.65 24.61
CA MET A 1 -5.95 -19.16 23.68
C MET A 1 -6.28 -17.70 23.44
N ASP A 2 -5.35 -16.86 23.86
CA ASP A 2 -5.52 -15.41 24.05
C ASP A 2 -5.66 -14.68 22.70
N GLY A 3 -6.02 -13.39 22.71
CA GLY A 3 -6.30 -12.57 21.52
C GLY A 3 -5.11 -12.35 20.57
N TYR A 4 -4.68 -13.38 19.84
CA TYR A 4 -3.59 -13.33 18.85
C TYR A 4 -4.06 -12.66 17.55
N LEU A 5 -3.15 -11.99 16.82
CA LEU A 5 -3.42 -11.60 15.44
C LEU A 5 -3.53 -12.83 14.55
N HIS A 6 -4.63 -12.91 13.79
CA HIS A 6 -4.92 -14.01 12.89
C HIS A 6 -4.64 -13.66 11.43
N SER A 7 -5.11 -12.49 10.99
CA SER A 7 -4.86 -11.98 9.64
C SER A 7 -4.59 -10.48 9.67
N LEU A 8 -3.83 -10.01 8.67
CA LEU A 8 -3.60 -8.61 8.38
C LEU A 8 -3.78 -8.40 6.87
N ASP A 9 -4.69 -7.51 6.52
CA ASP A 9 -4.98 -7.09 5.16
C ASP A 9 -4.78 -5.57 5.05
N ALA A 10 -4.43 -5.09 3.86
CA ALA A 10 -4.24 -3.67 3.64
C ALA A 10 -4.64 -3.24 2.22
N PHE A 11 -5.34 -2.12 2.12
CA PHE A 11 -5.88 -1.61 0.86
C PHE A 11 -5.63 -0.11 0.72
N PHE A 12 -5.14 0.31 -0.44
CA PHE A 12 -4.99 1.72 -0.76
C PHE A 12 -6.29 2.30 -1.32
N SER A 13 -6.70 3.46 -0.82
CA SER A 13 -7.76 4.29 -1.38
C SER A 13 -7.19 5.65 -1.76
N HIS A 14 -7.27 5.99 -3.04
CA HIS A 14 -6.96 7.33 -3.51
C HIS A 14 -8.03 8.32 -3.02
N ASN A 15 -7.61 9.55 -2.70
CA ASN A 15 -8.52 10.62 -2.31
C ASN A 15 -8.03 11.94 -2.91
N GLU A 16 -8.69 12.39 -3.97
CA GLU A 16 -8.34 13.59 -4.73
C GLU A 16 -8.70 14.89 -3.99
N ASP A 17 -9.64 14.83 -3.04
CA ASP A 17 -10.16 15.99 -2.30
C ASP A 17 -9.39 16.28 -1.00
N ARG A 18 -8.32 15.52 -0.72
CA ARG A 18 -7.54 15.65 0.52
C ARG A 18 -6.53 16.80 0.42
N ASP A 19 -5.93 17.14 1.56
CA ASP A 19 -4.92 18.19 1.64
C ASP A 19 -3.76 17.97 0.64
N ASN A 20 -3.12 19.04 0.18
CA ASN A 20 -2.01 19.01 -0.80
C ASN A 20 -0.74 18.23 -0.34
N LYS A 21 -0.82 17.48 0.75
CA LYS A 21 0.29 16.74 1.38
C LYS A 21 0.10 15.23 1.32
N THR A 22 -1.11 14.73 1.06
CA THR A 22 -1.38 13.30 1.03
C THR A 22 -2.13 12.91 -0.24
N PHE A 23 -1.90 11.69 -0.71
CA PHE A 23 -2.48 11.16 -1.96
C PHE A 23 -3.58 10.13 -1.70
N GLY A 24 -4.05 10.03 -0.45
CA GLY A 24 -4.99 9.01 0.00
C GLY A 24 -4.53 8.32 1.27
N ASP A 25 -5.12 7.16 1.55
CA ASP A 25 -4.85 6.38 2.75
C ASP A 25 -4.70 4.90 2.41
N VAL A 26 -3.76 4.24 3.08
CA VAL A 26 -3.80 2.78 3.22
C VAL A 26 -4.63 2.44 4.45
N THR A 27 -5.66 1.63 4.27
CA THR A 27 -6.43 1.05 5.37
C THR A 27 -5.83 -0.29 5.72
N ALA A 28 -5.18 -0.38 6.87
CA ALA A 28 -4.75 -1.65 7.46
C ALA A 28 -5.90 -2.21 8.31
N GLN A 29 -6.28 -3.45 8.07
CA GLN A 29 -7.35 -4.16 8.78
C GLN A 29 -6.84 -5.51 9.25
N TRP A 30 -7.17 -5.88 10.48
CA TRP A 30 -6.72 -7.13 11.07
C TRP A 30 -7.85 -7.86 11.79
N THR A 31 -7.68 -9.16 11.92
CA THR A 31 -8.56 -10.01 12.74
C THR A 31 -7.77 -10.62 13.89
N THR A 32 -8.46 -10.86 15.00
CA THR A 32 -7.88 -11.55 16.15
C THR A 32 -8.55 -12.87 16.39
N GLN A 33 -7.75 -13.88 16.76
CA GLN A 33 -8.20 -15.17 17.23
C GLN A 33 -8.16 -15.17 18.76
N GLY A 34 -9.21 -15.68 19.41
CA GLY A 34 -9.34 -15.66 20.87
C GLY A 34 -10.29 -14.58 21.36
N GLY A 35 -11.15 -14.92 22.32
CA GLY A 35 -12.22 -14.05 22.81
C GLY A 35 -11.79 -13.05 23.87
N GLU A 36 -10.66 -13.29 24.55
CA GLU A 36 -10.18 -12.41 25.61
C GLU A 36 -9.27 -11.32 25.06
N LYS A 37 -9.86 -10.14 24.84
CA LYS A 37 -9.13 -8.87 24.67
C LYS A 37 -8.73 -8.24 26.01
N SER A 38 -9.08 -8.85 27.14
CA SER A 38 -8.90 -8.32 28.50
C SER A 38 -7.44 -8.02 28.84
N LEU A 39 -6.50 -8.75 28.24
CA LEU A 39 -5.05 -8.59 28.45
C LEU A 39 -4.38 -7.65 27.44
N LEU A 40 -5.08 -7.29 26.36
CA LEU A 40 -4.56 -6.44 25.30
C LEU A 40 -4.67 -4.97 25.72
N LYS A 41 -3.54 -4.25 25.69
CA LYS A 41 -3.47 -2.83 26.00
C LYS A 41 -3.77 -1.96 24.77
N GLN A 42 -3.20 -2.32 23.63
CA GLN A 42 -3.30 -1.56 22.37
C GLN A 42 -2.76 -2.37 21.19
N TYR A 43 -3.00 -1.90 19.97
CA TYR A 43 -2.22 -2.29 18.80
C TYR A 43 -1.25 -1.18 18.40
N ASN A 44 -0.05 -1.59 18.02
CA ASN A 44 0.97 -0.75 17.42
C ASN A 44 0.90 -0.97 15.91
N ILE A 45 0.52 0.05 15.16
CA ILE A 45 0.62 0.05 13.69
C ILE A 45 1.93 0.74 13.35
N ILE A 46 2.86 -0.01 12.79
CA ILE A 46 4.19 0.45 12.41
C ILE A 46 4.26 0.41 10.89
N TRP A 47 4.71 1.48 10.24
CA TRP A 47 4.88 1.47 8.80
C TRP A 47 6.13 2.21 8.37
N TYR A 48 6.63 1.80 7.20
CA TYR A 48 7.81 2.33 6.56
C TYR A 48 7.56 2.48 5.07
N SER A 49 7.76 3.69 4.54
CA SER A 49 7.80 3.92 3.10
C SER A 49 9.24 3.82 2.61
N HIS A 50 9.46 3.08 1.51
CA HIS A 50 10.79 2.90 0.92
C HIS A 50 11.40 4.21 0.39
N ASP A 51 10.55 5.21 0.11
CA ASP A 51 10.96 6.52 -0.37
C ASP A 51 11.30 7.50 0.77
N ASP A 52 10.42 7.61 1.77
CA ASP A 52 10.62 8.55 2.88
C ASP A 52 11.67 8.04 3.88
N ARG A 53 11.91 6.72 3.90
CA ARG A 53 12.88 6.03 4.77
C ARG A 53 12.73 6.29 6.27
N VAL A 54 11.55 6.74 6.70
CA VAL A 54 11.21 7.00 8.10
C VAL A 54 10.22 5.95 8.58
N VAL A 55 10.54 5.32 9.71
CA VAL A 55 9.60 4.45 10.42
C VAL A 55 8.63 5.31 11.21
N GLN A 56 7.35 5.04 11.06
CA GLN A 56 6.27 5.72 11.75
C GLN A 56 5.49 4.71 12.61
N THR A 57 4.98 5.17 13.75
CA THR A 57 4.20 4.33 14.66
C THR A 57 2.95 5.05 15.11
N LYS A 58 1.82 4.36 15.07
CA LYS A 58 0.53 4.81 15.59
C LYS A 58 -0.02 3.77 16.55
N TYR A 59 -0.60 4.24 17.65
CA TYR A 59 -1.19 3.40 18.67
C TYR A 59 -2.71 3.50 18.62
N VAL A 60 -3.41 2.36 18.68
CA VAL A 60 -4.88 2.31 18.67
C VAL A 60 -5.41 1.40 19.79
N SER A 61 -6.64 1.69 20.24
CA SER A 61 -7.30 0.90 21.28
C SER A 61 -7.52 -0.57 20.82
N PRO A 62 -7.53 -1.53 21.76
CA PRO A 62 -7.90 -2.94 21.55
C PRO A 62 -9.25 -3.16 20.83
N ASP A 63 -10.15 -2.18 20.89
CA ASP A 63 -11.47 -2.23 20.28
C ASP A 63 -11.43 -2.04 18.77
N TYR A 64 -10.34 -1.49 18.24
CA TYR A 64 -10.16 -1.30 16.82
C TYR A 64 -9.59 -2.55 16.16
N SER A 65 -10.11 -2.84 14.98
CA SER A 65 -9.62 -3.87 14.05
C SER A 65 -9.13 -3.27 12.75
N LYS A 66 -9.04 -1.94 12.66
CA LYS A 66 -8.55 -1.23 11.48
C LYS A 66 -7.95 0.13 11.85
N SER A 67 -7.02 0.60 11.02
CA SER A 67 -6.40 1.93 11.11
C SER A 67 -6.02 2.42 9.73
N THR A 68 -6.09 3.74 9.53
CA THR A 68 -5.63 4.41 8.32
C THR A 68 -4.21 4.96 8.49
N ILE A 69 -3.44 4.83 7.41
CA ILE A 69 -2.07 5.32 7.25
C ILE A 69 -2.08 6.31 6.06
N PRO A 70 -1.71 7.59 6.28
CA PRO A 70 -1.69 8.56 5.20
C PRO A 70 -0.57 8.24 4.20
N VAL A 71 -0.90 8.29 2.92
CA VAL A 71 0.06 8.08 1.83
C VAL A 71 0.65 9.42 1.42
N THR A 72 1.96 9.56 1.55
CA THR A 72 2.73 10.77 1.25
C THR A 72 3.39 10.71 -0.12
N ARG A 73 3.46 9.53 -0.76
CA ARG A 73 4.05 9.35 -2.10
C ARG A 73 3.33 8.29 -2.92
N LEU A 74 3.07 8.60 -4.18
CA LEU A 74 2.65 7.63 -5.20
C LEU A 74 3.86 6.85 -5.74
N LYS A 75 3.62 5.71 -6.43
CA LYS A 75 4.68 4.83 -6.98
C LYS A 75 5.66 4.33 -5.92
N SER A 76 5.17 4.12 -4.72
CA SER A 76 5.98 3.78 -3.56
C SER A 76 5.52 2.45 -2.95
N ILE A 77 6.41 1.85 -2.17
CA ILE A 77 6.12 0.62 -1.43
C ILE A 77 6.08 0.96 0.06
N TYR A 78 5.02 0.52 0.72
CA TYR A 78 4.84 0.61 2.16
C TYR A 78 4.92 -0.78 2.78
N ASP A 79 5.83 -0.96 3.72
CA ASP A 79 5.82 -2.10 4.63
C ASP A 79 5.02 -1.71 5.87
N ILE A 80 4.01 -2.52 6.20
CA ILE A 80 3.10 -2.28 7.32
C ILE A 80 3.16 -3.49 8.24
N VAL A 81 3.34 -3.22 9.52
CA VAL A 81 3.38 -4.21 10.59
C VAL A 81 2.33 -3.84 11.63
N VAL A 82 1.55 -4.83 12.09
CA VAL A 82 0.63 -4.65 13.22
C VAL A 82 1.06 -5.59 14.34
N GLU A 83 1.27 -5.03 15.51
CA GLU A 83 1.70 -5.76 16.70
C GLU A 83 0.75 -5.48 17.88
N PRO A 84 0.28 -6.51 18.58
CA PRO A 84 -0.45 -6.34 19.83
C PRO A 84 0.52 -6.06 20.98
N ALA A 85 0.17 -5.11 21.85
CA ALA A 85 0.88 -4.85 23.10
C ALA A 85 0.00 -5.21 24.30
N TYR A 86 0.54 -5.94 25.26
CA TYR A 86 -0.19 -6.50 26.40
C TYR A 86 0.16 -5.78 27.71
N PHE A 87 -0.70 -5.87 28.73
CA PHE A 87 -0.45 -5.28 30.05
C PHE A 87 0.60 -6.05 30.87
N THR A 88 0.74 -7.35 30.60
CA THR A 88 1.70 -8.24 31.26
C THR A 88 2.71 -8.75 30.25
N ASP A 89 3.91 -9.12 30.71
CA ASP A 89 4.87 -9.84 29.89
C ASP A 89 4.23 -11.15 29.42
N THR A 90 3.88 -11.18 28.14
CA THR A 90 3.33 -12.33 27.44
C THR A 90 4.39 -12.89 26.52
N LEU A 91 4.22 -14.15 26.09
CA LEU A 91 5.14 -14.77 25.14
C LEU A 91 5.25 -13.91 23.87
N PRO A 92 6.46 -13.76 23.29
CA PRO A 92 6.66 -13.03 22.04
C PRO A 92 5.73 -13.59 20.96
N GLN A 93 4.92 -12.72 20.36
CA GLN A 93 4.05 -13.09 19.25
C GLN A 93 4.75 -12.78 17.93
N GLN A 94 4.48 -13.61 16.92
CA GLN A 94 5.00 -13.33 15.59
C GLN A 94 4.27 -12.10 15.03
N PRO A 95 5.00 -11.03 14.68
CA PRO A 95 4.39 -9.86 14.07
C PRO A 95 3.79 -10.24 12.71
N GLN A 96 2.62 -9.68 12.39
CA GLN A 96 2.04 -9.79 11.06
C GLN A 96 2.50 -8.60 10.24
N ASN A 97 3.07 -8.88 9.06
CA ASN A 97 3.56 -7.86 8.14
C ASN A 97 2.92 -8.03 6.76
N ILE A 98 2.63 -6.91 6.12
CA ILE A 98 2.13 -6.86 4.75
C ILE A 98 2.83 -5.73 4.00
N GLN A 99 3.05 -5.95 2.71
CA GLN A 99 3.59 -4.96 1.81
C GLN A 99 2.48 -4.47 0.86
N VAL A 100 2.36 -3.15 0.71
CA VAL A 100 1.39 -2.52 -0.17
C VAL A 100 2.12 -1.63 -1.16
N MET A 101 1.83 -1.82 -2.44
CA MET A 101 2.30 -0.96 -3.52
C MET A 101 1.26 0.14 -3.78
N ILE A 102 1.69 1.39 -3.72
CA ILE A 102 0.86 2.54 -4.04
C ILE A 102 0.97 2.81 -5.55
N PRO A 103 -0.12 2.67 -6.32
CA PRO A 103 -0.10 2.99 -7.73
C PRO A 103 0.16 4.48 -7.94
N GLY A 104 0.58 4.85 -9.14
CA GLY A 104 0.67 6.24 -9.54
C GLY A 104 0.36 6.41 -11.02
N PRO A 105 0.25 7.66 -11.51
CA PRO A 105 0.08 7.90 -12.93
C PRO A 105 1.25 7.29 -13.71
N PRO A 106 1.05 6.74 -14.91
CA PRO A 106 2.15 6.19 -15.71
C PRO A 106 3.25 7.25 -15.94
N ASP A 107 4.48 6.79 -16.14
CA ASP A 107 5.54 7.71 -16.59
C ASP A 107 5.18 8.28 -17.98
N PRO A 108 5.51 9.55 -18.26
CA PRO A 108 5.28 10.11 -19.58
C PRO A 108 6.05 9.31 -20.64
N PRO A 109 5.46 9.08 -21.83
CA PRO A 109 6.16 8.38 -22.89
C PRO A 109 7.35 9.22 -23.39
N GLU A 110 8.43 8.54 -23.75
CA GLU A 110 9.52 9.17 -24.49
C GLU A 110 9.05 9.38 -25.93
N ILE A 111 8.93 10.64 -26.40
CA ILE A 111 8.46 10.96 -27.74
C ILE A 111 9.62 11.47 -28.58
N PHE A 112 9.80 10.91 -29.77
CA PHE A 112 10.84 11.27 -30.72
C PHE A 112 10.22 11.70 -32.05
N LEU A 113 10.69 12.81 -32.60
CA LEU A 113 10.35 13.22 -33.96
C LEU A 113 11.30 12.50 -34.93
N ARG A 114 10.78 11.56 -35.71
CA ARG A 114 11.56 10.80 -36.69
C ARG A 114 11.81 11.58 -37.97
N SER A 115 10.78 12.25 -38.47
CA SER A 115 10.86 13.11 -39.66
C SER A 115 9.80 14.21 -39.58
N SER A 116 10.11 15.35 -40.19
CA SER A 116 9.18 16.45 -40.36
C SER A 116 9.38 17.07 -41.73
N THR A 117 8.29 17.14 -42.49
CA THR A 117 8.18 17.78 -43.79
C THR A 117 7.01 18.76 -43.73
N PRO A 118 6.80 19.61 -44.75
CA PRO A 118 5.65 20.53 -44.78
C PRO A 118 4.28 19.84 -44.76
N ASP A 119 4.20 18.58 -45.22
CA ASP A 119 2.93 17.86 -45.40
C ASP A 119 2.74 16.70 -44.39
N GLU A 120 3.81 16.24 -43.75
CA GLU A 120 3.77 15.16 -42.76
C GLU A 120 4.82 15.33 -41.66
N PHE A 121 4.50 14.81 -40.48
CA PHE A 121 5.48 14.55 -39.45
C PHE A 121 5.28 13.15 -38.88
N VAL A 122 6.38 12.45 -38.66
CA VAL A 122 6.38 11.09 -38.12
C VAL A 122 6.95 11.14 -36.72
N ILE A 123 6.17 10.67 -35.75
CA ILE A 123 6.59 10.51 -34.37
C ILE A 123 6.75 9.04 -34.02
N GLU A 124 7.74 8.74 -33.20
CA GLU A 124 7.91 7.44 -32.54
C GLU A 124 7.80 7.67 -31.03
N TRP A 125 7.26 6.69 -30.30
CA TRP A 125 7.19 6.74 -28.85
C TRP A 125 7.76 5.47 -28.21
N GLY A 126 8.40 5.64 -27.06
CA GLY A 126 8.87 4.55 -26.21
C GLY A 126 7.71 3.89 -25.44
N GLU A 127 7.87 2.63 -25.09
CA GLU A 127 6.90 1.92 -24.24
C GLU A 127 6.82 2.53 -22.83
N PRO A 128 5.63 2.63 -22.21
CA PRO A 128 5.51 3.11 -20.85
C PRO A 128 6.27 2.21 -19.89
N ARG A 129 7.08 2.79 -18.99
CA ARG A 129 7.67 2.05 -17.88
C ARG A 129 6.56 1.81 -16.85
N LEU A 130 6.15 0.55 -16.68
CA LEU A 130 5.05 0.18 -15.78
C LEU A 130 5.50 0.28 -14.31
N TYR A 131 4.74 1.02 -13.50
CA TYR A 131 4.74 0.91 -12.04
C TYR A 131 3.33 0.50 -11.61
N GLY A 132 3.18 -0.75 -11.18
CA GLY A 132 1.89 -1.34 -10.81
C GLY A 132 1.14 -1.92 -12.02
N GLY A 133 1.06 -3.25 -12.07
CA GLY A 133 0.35 -3.95 -13.12
C GLY A 133 -1.12 -3.54 -13.17
N CYS A 134 -1.55 -2.98 -14.31
CA CYS A 134 -2.88 -3.33 -14.77
C CYS A 134 -2.80 -4.80 -15.19
N GLU A 135 -3.37 -5.72 -14.41
CA GLU A 135 -3.89 -6.95 -15.00
C GLU A 135 -5.01 -6.54 -15.96
N GLY A 136 -4.62 -6.10 -17.16
CA GLY A 136 -5.49 -6.20 -18.31
C GLY A 136 -5.53 -7.67 -18.66
N GLU A 137 -6.68 -8.32 -18.41
CA GLU A 137 -6.96 -9.66 -18.93
C GLU A 137 -6.55 -9.71 -20.41
N GLY A 138 -5.49 -10.46 -20.69
CA GLY A 138 -5.09 -10.76 -22.06
C GLY A 138 -6.22 -11.54 -22.73
N VAL A 139 -6.81 -10.96 -23.76
CA VAL A 139 -7.71 -11.72 -24.65
C VAL A 139 -6.84 -12.69 -25.45
N PRO A 140 -7.02 -14.02 -25.35
CA PRO A 140 -6.32 -14.94 -26.22
C PRO A 140 -7.16 -15.15 -27.49
N GLY A 141 -6.60 -14.81 -28.64
CA GLY A 141 -7.15 -15.21 -29.95
C GLY A 141 -6.31 -14.59 -31.06
N VAL A 142 -5.84 -15.28 -32.10
CA VAL A 142 -6.00 -16.66 -32.61
C VAL A 142 -4.77 -16.87 -33.50
N PRO A 143 -4.06 -18.02 -33.51
CA PRO A 143 -3.14 -18.30 -34.60
C PRO A 143 -3.92 -18.85 -35.80
N GLN A 144 -3.71 -18.24 -36.97
CA GLN A 144 -4.05 -18.83 -38.28
C GLN A 144 -3.19 -20.07 -38.56
#